data_AF-X1KNV6-F1
#
_entry.id   AF-X1KNV6-F1
#
_cell.length_a   1.000
_cell.length_b   1.000
_cell.length_c   1.000
_cell.angle_alpha   90.00
_cell.angle_beta   90.00
_cell.angle_gamma   90.00
#
_symmetry.space_group_name_H-M   'P 1'
#
loop_
_entity.id
_entity.type
_entity.pdbx_description
1 polymer ?
#
loop_
_entity_poly.entity_id
_entity_poly.type
_entity_poly.pdbx_seq_one_letter_code
_entity_poly.pdbx_strand_id
1 'polypeptide(L)'
;ALDSPSFVSGTINWVSVYASCYGITYHAAKTAIKTGGVAYDGAEVKLGGSTPGSWGSRYAITTYTVNPRTRNPWILAELFDLQAGLSLKGSGEQYAPSCSLVYVRVNYTPQ
;
A
#
# COMPACT_ATOMS: atom_id res chain seq x y z
N ALA A 1 16.37 -20.46 -14.77
CA ALA A 1 16.38 -18.98 -14.87
C ALA A 1 14.93 -18.55 -14.86
N LEU A 2 14.51 -17.73 -13.89
CA LEU A 2 13.19 -17.10 -13.99
C LEU A 2 13.26 -16.14 -15.18
N ASP A 3 12.35 -16.27 -16.14
CA ASP A 3 12.30 -15.41 -17.31
C ASP A 3 12.40 -13.94 -16.88
N SER A 4 13.37 -13.22 -17.43
CA SER A 4 13.43 -11.78 -17.33
C SER A 4 12.09 -11.22 -17.86
N PRO A 5 11.37 -10.39 -17.08
CA PRO A 5 10.04 -9.94 -17.47
C PRO A 5 10.12 -9.24 -18.82
N SER A 6 9.28 -9.65 -19.78
CA SER A 6 9.10 -8.92 -21.02
C SER A 6 8.59 -7.52 -20.65
N PHE A 7 9.41 -6.50 -20.91
CA PHE A 7 9.05 -5.13 -20.58
C PHE A 7 7.91 -4.69 -21.49
N VAL A 8 6.79 -4.30 -20.88
CA VAL A 8 5.77 -3.55 -21.59
C VAL A 8 6.15 -2.07 -21.50
N SER A 9 6.52 -1.48 -22.63
CA SER A 9 6.68 -0.02 -22.76
C SER A 9 5.31 0.64 -22.63
N GLY A 10 5.24 1.78 -21.93
CA GLY A 10 3.98 2.48 -21.75
C GLY A 10 4.06 3.63 -20.77
N THR A 11 3.01 4.45 -20.78
CA THR A 11 2.83 5.54 -19.81
C THR A 11 2.17 4.99 -18.56
N ILE A 12 2.81 5.14 -17.39
CA ILE A 12 2.22 4.77 -16.11
C ILE A 12 1.23 5.86 -15.70
N ASN A 13 -0.04 5.49 -15.54
CA ASN A 13 -1.12 6.41 -15.19
C ASN A 13 -1.23 6.60 -13.68
N TRP A 14 -1.06 5.51 -12.92
CA TRP A 14 -1.04 5.53 -11.46
C TRP A 14 -0.45 4.25 -10.87
N VAL A 15 -0.03 4.37 -9.62
CA VAL A 15 0.39 3.27 -8.75
C VAL A 15 -0.50 3.26 -7.51
N SER A 16 -1.14 2.13 -7.21
CA SER A 16 -1.96 1.97 -6.02
C SER A 16 -1.44 0.85 -5.14
N VAL A 17 -1.35 1.10 -3.84
CA VAL A 17 -1.09 0.06 -2.85
C VAL A 17 -2.40 -0.30 -2.16
N TYR A 18 -2.62 -1.60 -2.05
CA TYR A 18 -3.78 -2.20 -1.41
C TYR A 18 -3.32 -3.05 -0.24
N ALA A 19 -4.09 -3.03 0.84
CA ALA A 19 -3.94 -3.97 1.92
C ALA A 19 -5.28 -4.42 2.49
N SER A 20 -5.36 -5.69 2.86
CA SER A 20 -6.48 -6.28 3.59
C SER A 20 -6.06 -6.54 5.03
N CYS A 21 -6.69 -5.87 5.96
CA CYS A 21 -6.30 -5.86 7.37
C CYS A 21 -7.47 -6.16 8.29
N TYR A 22 -7.15 -6.71 9.46
CA TYR A 22 -8.07 -7.15 10.48
C TYR A 22 -7.62 -6.65 11.86
N GLY A 23 -8.57 -6.18 12.67
CA GLY A 23 -8.27 -5.62 13.99
C GLY A 23 -9.52 -5.24 14.77
N ILE A 24 -9.33 -4.68 15.96
CA ILE A 24 -10.41 -4.19 16.84
C ILE A 24 -10.56 -2.67 16.75
N THR A 25 -11.53 -2.08 17.47
CA THR A 25 -12.00 -0.69 17.35
C THR A 25 -10.93 0.40 17.42
N TYR A 26 -9.80 0.14 18.11
CA TYR A 26 -8.70 1.10 18.26
C TYR A 26 -7.52 0.81 17.34
N HIS A 27 -7.61 -0.24 16.52
CA HIS A 27 -6.60 -0.58 15.54
C HIS A 27 -6.78 0.22 14.27
N ALA A 28 -5.66 0.55 13.65
CA ALA A 28 -5.66 1.19 12.36
C ALA A 28 -4.53 0.68 11.45
N ALA A 29 -4.73 0.83 10.15
CA ALA A 29 -3.73 0.54 9.14
C ALA A 29 -3.58 1.73 8.18
N LYS A 30 -2.36 1.93 7.68
CA LYS A 30 -2.04 2.78 6.53
C LYS A 30 -1.27 1.92 5.54
N THR A 31 -1.56 2.04 4.26
CA THR A 31 -0.64 1.53 3.24
C THR A 31 0.61 2.41 3.22
N ALA A 32 1.75 1.83 2.88
CA ALA A 32 3.01 2.56 2.79
C ALA A 32 3.72 2.21 1.48
N ILE A 33 4.38 3.19 0.88
CA ILE A 33 5.38 2.97 -0.16
C ILE A 33 6.70 3.58 0.23
N LYS A 34 7.80 3.03 -0.29
CA LYS A 34 9.11 3.65 -0.27
C LYS A 34 9.64 3.74 -1.69
N THR A 35 9.89 4.96 -2.16
CA THR A 35 10.43 5.24 -3.50
C THR A 35 11.62 6.17 -3.38
N GLY A 36 12.72 5.81 -4.03
CA GLY A 36 13.99 6.50 -3.86
C GLY A 36 14.40 6.61 -2.38
N GLY A 37 14.25 5.56 -1.58
CA GLY A 37 14.68 5.60 -0.18
C GLY A 37 13.81 6.42 0.79
N VAL A 38 12.76 7.13 0.33
CA VAL A 38 11.86 7.91 1.19
C VAL A 38 10.51 7.21 1.29
N ALA A 39 9.98 7.09 2.51
CA ALA A 39 8.70 6.46 2.80
C ALA A 39 7.53 7.46 2.75
N TYR A 40 6.39 7.02 2.22
CA TYR A 40 5.15 7.77 2.15
C TYR A 40 4.00 6.88 2.62
N ASP A 41 3.29 7.34 3.64
CA ASP A 41 2.12 6.68 4.19
C ASP A 41 0.83 7.20 3.55
N GLY A 42 -0.11 6.29 3.37
CA GLY A 42 -1.48 6.57 3.01
C GLY A 42 -2.34 7.11 4.16
N ALA A 43 -3.62 7.27 3.86
CA ALA A 43 -4.61 7.64 4.87
C ALA A 43 -4.83 6.51 5.89
N GLU A 44 -5.10 6.89 7.13
CA GLU A 44 -5.39 5.94 8.21
C GLU A 44 -6.79 5.35 8.06
N VAL A 45 -6.89 4.02 8.12
CA VAL A 45 -8.15 3.27 8.11
C VAL A 45 -8.30 2.54 9.43
N LYS A 46 -9.38 2.81 10.17
CA LYS A 46 -9.74 2.09 11.40
C LYS A 46 -10.24 0.69 11.06
N LEU A 47 -9.74 -0.35 11.73
CA LEU A 47 -9.99 -1.75 11.36
C LEU A 47 -11.22 -2.35 12.04
N GLY A 48 -11.47 -2.04 13.32
CA GLY A 48 -12.58 -2.62 14.07
C GLY A 48 -13.94 -1.96 13.90
N GLY A 49 -14.96 -2.63 14.43
CA GLY A 49 -16.33 -2.12 14.51
C GLY A 49 -16.49 -0.98 15.51
N SER A 50 -17.66 -0.35 15.52
CA SER A 50 -18.01 0.75 16.45
C SER A 50 -18.09 0.31 17.92
N THR A 51 -18.18 -0.99 18.19
CA THR A 51 -18.26 -1.55 19.55
C THR A 51 -16.86 -1.93 20.04
N PRO A 52 -16.39 -1.43 21.20
CA PRO A 52 -15.07 -1.75 21.75
C PRO A 52 -14.81 -3.27 21.81
N GLY A 53 -13.64 -3.70 21.34
CA GLY A 53 -13.26 -5.11 21.27
C GLY A 53 -13.88 -5.90 20.11
N SER A 54 -14.78 -5.28 19.32
CA SER A 54 -15.33 -5.91 18.12
C SER A 54 -14.30 -5.94 17.00
N TRP A 55 -14.07 -7.12 16.49
CA TRP A 55 -13.20 -7.34 15.35
C TRP A 55 -13.86 -6.95 14.04
N GLY A 56 -13.06 -6.40 13.13
CA GLY A 56 -13.48 -6.05 11.78
C GLY A 56 -12.36 -6.22 10.77
N SER A 57 -12.75 -6.50 9.53
CA SER A 57 -11.87 -6.48 8.36
C SER A 57 -12.10 -5.21 7.56
N ARG A 58 -11.02 -4.57 7.11
CA ARG A 58 -11.06 -3.38 6.27
C ARG A 58 -9.94 -3.39 5.24
N TYR A 59 -10.20 -2.70 4.14
CA TYR A 59 -9.21 -2.44 3.11
C TYR A 59 -8.60 -1.06 3.31
N ALA A 60 -7.27 -0.98 3.26
CA ALA A 60 -6.54 0.27 3.14
C ALA A 60 -6.03 0.39 1.70
N ILE A 61 -6.25 1.54 1.06
CA ILE A 61 -5.87 1.79 -0.32
C ILE A 61 -5.27 3.19 -0.41
N THR A 62 -4.17 3.35 -1.14
CA THR A 62 -3.66 4.67 -1.51
C THR A 62 -3.17 4.65 -2.93
N THR A 63 -3.57 5.67 -3.68
CA THR A 63 -3.29 5.83 -5.11
C THR A 63 -2.41 7.05 -5.33
N TYR A 64 -1.34 6.85 -6.08
CA TYR A 64 -0.37 7.86 -6.46
C TYR A 64 -0.44 8.04 -7.98
N THR A 65 -1.02 9.15 -8.44
CA THR A 65 -1.07 9.52 -9.87
C THR A 65 0.27 10.05 -10.38
N VAL A 66 1.13 10.50 -9.48
CA VAL A 66 2.52 10.91 -9.73
C VAL A 66 3.42 10.30 -8.65
N ASN A 67 4.71 10.19 -8.92
CA ASN A 67 5.66 9.77 -7.89
C ASN A 67 5.70 10.83 -6.77
N PRO A 68 5.39 10.49 -5.52
CA PRO A 68 5.31 11.47 -4.45
C PRO A 68 6.67 12.10 -4.10
N ARG A 69 7.78 11.43 -4.42
CA ARG A 69 9.14 11.95 -4.24
C ARG A 69 9.50 12.98 -5.29
N THR A 70 9.32 12.67 -6.56
CA THR A 70 9.77 13.53 -7.66
C THR A 70 8.70 14.53 -8.10
N ARG A 71 7.44 14.29 -7.73
CA ARG A 71 6.24 15.03 -8.16
C ARG A 71 6.00 14.97 -9.67
N ASN A 72 6.69 14.07 -10.36
CA ASN A 72 6.60 13.82 -11.80
C ASN A 72 5.81 12.53 -12.09
N PRO A 73 5.36 12.31 -13.34
CA PRO A 73 4.82 11.02 -13.76
C PRO A 73 5.80 9.88 -13.44
N TRP A 74 5.25 8.74 -13.05
CA TRP A 74 6.04 7.55 -12.75
C TRP A 74 6.78 7.05 -13.99
N ILE A 75 8.04 6.65 -13.80
CA ILE A 75 8.81 5.93 -14.82
C ILE A 75 9.04 4.48 -14.39
N LEU A 76 9.25 3.60 -15.37
CA LEU A 76 9.40 2.16 -15.12
C LEU A 76 10.56 1.84 -14.15
N ALA A 77 11.67 2.56 -14.24
CA ALA A 77 12.81 2.39 -13.33
C ALA A 77 12.43 2.60 -11.85
N GLU A 78 11.57 3.58 -11.57
CA GLU A 78 11.11 3.86 -10.20
C GLU A 78 10.23 2.75 -9.62
N LEU A 79 9.58 1.95 -10.47
CA LEU A 79 8.77 0.80 -10.04
C LEU A 79 9.63 -0.41 -9.65
N PHE A 80 10.82 -0.58 -10.26
CA PHE A 80 11.74 -1.66 -9.89
C PHE A 80 12.34 -1.47 -8.50
N ASP A 81 12.54 -0.22 -8.10
CA ASP A 81 13.04 0.13 -6.77
C ASP A 81 11.92 0.37 -5.75
N LEU A 82 10.65 0.28 -6.18
CA LEU A 82 9.50 0.54 -5.32
C LEU A 82 9.35 -0.57 -4.28
N GLN A 83 9.28 -0.17 -3.01
CA GLN A 83 8.88 -1.06 -1.93
C GLN A 83 7.47 -0.68 -1.48
N ALA A 84 6.66 -1.68 -1.16
CA ALA A 84 5.32 -1.48 -0.63
C ALA A 84 5.17 -2.22 0.70
N GLY A 85 4.39 -1.64 1.60
CA GLY A 85 4.19 -2.17 2.93
C GLY A 85 3.00 -1.52 3.63
N LEU A 86 3.07 -1.57 4.95
CA LEU A 86 2.01 -1.13 5.85
C LEU A 86 2.60 -0.46 7.07
N SER A 87 1.84 0.47 7.62
CA SER A 87 2.02 0.98 8.98
C SER A 87 0.80 0.58 9.81
N LEU A 88 1.03 -0.17 10.88
CA LEU A 88 -0.01 -0.70 11.74
C LEU A 88 0.01 -0.03 13.10
N LYS A 89 -1.18 0.29 13.61
CA LYS A 89 -1.41 0.84 14.93
C LYS A 89 -2.28 -0.12 15.73
N GLY A 90 -1.78 -0.54 16.89
CA GLY A 90 -2.49 -1.39 17.84
C GLY A 90 -2.47 -0.83 19.26
N SER A 91 -3.26 -1.42 20.16
CA SER A 91 -3.29 -1.05 21.59
C SER A 91 -2.83 -2.23 22.45
N GLY A 92 -1.51 -2.37 22.61
CA GLY A 92 -0.89 -3.44 23.42
C GLY A 92 -0.68 -4.77 22.69
N GLU A 93 0.09 -5.67 23.28
CA GLU A 93 0.49 -6.96 22.66
C GLU A 93 -0.65 -7.98 22.59
N GLN A 94 -1.67 -7.85 23.45
CA GLN A 94 -2.74 -8.84 23.58
C GLN A 94 -3.68 -8.90 22.37
N TYR A 95 -3.81 -7.79 21.64
CA TYR A 95 -4.56 -7.71 20.40
C TYR A 95 -3.70 -6.97 19.38
N ALA A 96 -2.98 -7.70 18.54
CA ALA A 96 -2.23 -7.10 17.43
C ALA A 96 -3.12 -7.02 16.18
N PRO A 97 -3.16 -5.88 15.46
CA PRO A 97 -3.71 -5.87 14.12
C PRO A 97 -2.89 -6.78 13.21
N SER A 98 -3.56 -7.44 12.27
CA SER A 98 -2.91 -8.31 11.29
C SER A 98 -3.40 -7.98 9.89
N CYS A 99 -2.58 -8.26 8.87
CA CYS A 99 -2.97 -8.10 7.48
C CYS A 99 -2.62 -9.36 6.71
N SER A 100 -3.53 -9.80 5.85
CA SER A 100 -3.39 -11.04 5.08
C SER A 100 -2.83 -10.80 3.68
N LEU A 101 -2.88 -9.55 3.19
CA LEU A 101 -2.50 -9.22 1.83
C LEU A 101 -1.98 -7.79 1.76
N VAL A 102 -0.88 -7.61 1.04
CA VAL A 102 -0.38 -6.32 0.56
C VAL A 102 0.04 -6.51 -0.89
N TYR A 103 -0.46 -5.67 -1.80
CA TYR A 103 -0.03 -5.69 -3.20
C TYR A 103 -0.05 -4.30 -3.82
N VAL A 104 0.77 -4.16 -4.86
CA VAL A 104 0.80 -2.98 -5.72
C VAL A 104 0.03 -3.31 -6.99
N ARG A 105 -0.83 -2.39 -7.41
CA ARG A 105 -1.43 -2.39 -8.74
C ARG A 105 -0.88 -1.19 -9.51
N VAL A 106 -0.37 -1.47 -10.69
CA VAL A 106 0.10 -0.44 -11.62
C VAL A 106 -0.88 -0.39 -12.77
N ASN A 107 -1.40 0.80 -13.07
CA ASN A 107 -2.15 1.05 -14.28
C ASN A 107 -1.28 1.80 -15.26
N TYR A 108 -1.24 1.32 -16.48
CA TYR A 108 -0.43 1.89 -17.54
C TYR A 108 -1.17 1.77 -18.87
N THR A 109 -0.84 2.67 -19.79
CA THR A 109 -1.27 2.62 -21.18
C THR A 109 -0.12 2.05 -22.00
N PRO A 110 -0.25 0.86 -22.60
CA PRO A 110 0.79 0.27 -23.46
C PRO A 110 1.10 1.19 -24.65
N GLN A 111 2.35 1.15 -25.12
CA GLN A 111 2.78 1.73 -26.40
C GLN A 111 2.98 0.64 -27.46
#